data_AF-A0A6A6I8H8-F1
#
_entry.id   AF-A0A6A6I8H8-F1
#
_cell.length_a   1.000
_cell.length_b   1.000
_cell.length_c   1.000
_cell.angle_alpha   90.00
_cell.angle_beta   90.00
_cell.angle_gamma   90.00
#
_symmetry.space_group_name_H-M   'P 1'
#
loop_
_entity.id
_entity.type
_entity.pdbx_description
1 polymer ?
#
loop_
_entity_poly.entity_id
_entity_poly.type
_entity_poly.pdbx_seq_one_letter_code
_entity_poly.pdbx_strand_id
1 'polypeptide(L)'
;MSKSAKQVPENHHKISDSEKASLVVATLAYQSTDDSQWMFFISQAHTWSRLNISFSLFRQLCLNLHIMPRFAEILSAFGVRTADDDEYFTTCHCQKASITQKGGNGGLKRSGKTLCFLSATTSMPLRPLTCVDICYNVRFVERHGRDGLTDPWSFRQAAVYHSYSYERRTCSWVFVQLPKSLRARLKREGRPLSPLLIHVLIHRYCASEWRWYINYLSDLVSKMRNVSCFTRIDRDLKGLPLDFQQSQRLEILRNKIRRVHLLLGSCISTTESLMDHARECYCQEGSFETDSDRNRELILELTQHISVLKMHAAKAFGLLESTQSLDLLTTKILEFRQTHMAYDLNTSMKDIARTTSNENKLIVYIADQTRRDSKTMKTISMIALVYLPATLVSHSLCSVRSLFIPFRMAKVVQEAMG
;
A
#
# COMPACT_ATOMS: atom_id res chain seq x y z
N MET A 1 -70.43 34.34 33.43
CA MET A 1 -71.20 33.82 32.28
C MET A 1 -70.37 34.05 31.02
N SER A 2 -69.39 33.18 30.76
CA SER A 2 -69.48 32.08 29.78
C SER A 2 -69.87 32.55 28.37
N LYS A 3 -68.86 32.75 27.51
CA LYS A 3 -69.02 32.62 26.06
C LYS A 3 -67.89 31.75 25.51
N SER A 4 -68.36 30.72 24.82
CA SER A 4 -67.70 29.52 24.31
C SER A 4 -66.62 29.82 23.25
N ALA A 5 -65.42 29.25 23.42
CA ALA A 5 -64.41 29.14 22.39
C ALA A 5 -64.62 27.83 21.61
N LYS A 6 -64.89 27.95 20.30
CA LYS A 6 -64.96 26.81 19.37
C LYS A 6 -63.60 26.14 19.29
N GLN A 7 -63.55 24.86 19.65
CA GLN A 7 -62.43 23.95 19.43
C GLN A 7 -62.48 23.48 17.97
N VAL A 8 -61.45 23.82 17.19
CA VAL A 8 -61.20 23.28 15.84
C VAL A 8 -60.51 21.93 16.01
N PRO A 9 -60.93 20.83 15.34
CA PRO A 9 -60.23 19.56 15.46
C PRO A 9 -58.98 19.58 14.57
N GLU A 10 -57.80 19.51 15.19
CA GLU A 10 -56.55 19.16 14.52
C GLU A 10 -56.61 17.69 14.07
N ASN A 11 -56.89 17.49 12.78
CA ASN A 11 -56.72 16.20 12.11
C ASN A 11 -55.22 15.91 11.94
N HIS A 12 -54.59 15.34 12.96
CA HIS A 12 -53.32 14.64 12.80
C HIS A 12 -53.56 13.30 12.10
N HIS A 13 -53.55 13.31 10.76
CA HIS A 13 -53.28 12.08 10.01
C HIS A 13 -51.85 11.64 10.31
N LYS A 14 -51.71 10.68 11.24
CA LYS A 14 -50.47 9.91 11.44
C LYS A 14 -50.23 9.06 10.20
N ILE A 15 -49.48 9.62 9.24
CA ILE A 15 -48.91 8.89 8.11
C ILE A 15 -48.10 7.72 8.69
N SER A 16 -48.42 6.49 8.28
CA SER A 16 -47.80 5.27 8.78
C SER A 16 -46.30 5.22 8.44
N ASP A 17 -45.50 4.54 9.26
CA ASP A 17 -44.05 4.42 9.00
C ASP A 17 -43.74 3.70 7.67
N SER A 18 -44.68 2.91 7.14
CA SER A 18 -44.63 2.33 5.79
C SER A 18 -44.83 3.37 4.67
N GLU A 19 -45.71 4.35 4.86
CA GLU A 19 -45.94 5.42 3.88
C GLU A 19 -44.80 6.44 3.89
N LYS A 20 -44.25 6.76 5.07
CA LYS A 20 -43.01 7.56 5.16
C LYS A 20 -41.83 6.85 4.51
N ALA A 21 -41.71 5.54 4.69
CA ALA A 21 -40.67 4.73 4.04
C ALA A 21 -40.79 4.74 2.51
N SER A 22 -41.99 4.55 1.96
CA SER A 22 -42.25 4.64 0.52
C SER A 22 -41.92 6.03 -0.04
N LEU A 23 -42.23 7.10 0.71
CA LEU A 23 -41.93 8.49 0.33
C LEU A 23 -40.41 8.78 0.32
N VAL A 24 -39.65 8.23 1.28
CA VAL A 24 -38.18 8.43 1.34
C VAL A 24 -37.45 7.55 0.30
N VAL A 25 -37.92 6.32 0.05
CA VAL A 25 -37.44 5.49 -1.06
C VAL A 25 -37.68 6.20 -2.40
N ALA A 26 -38.83 6.88 -2.57
CA ALA A 26 -39.10 7.73 -3.73
C ALA A 26 -38.17 8.96 -3.81
N THR A 27 -37.69 9.48 -2.68
CA THR A 27 -36.76 10.63 -2.64
C THR A 27 -35.33 10.26 -3.07
N LEU A 28 -34.92 8.99 -2.86
CA LEU A 28 -33.60 8.47 -3.25
C LEU A 28 -33.57 7.86 -4.66
N ALA A 29 -34.75 7.56 -5.21
CA ALA A 29 -34.93 6.98 -6.53
C ALA A 29 -34.83 8.07 -7.61
N TYR A 30 -34.03 7.80 -8.63
CA TYR A 30 -34.21 8.41 -9.94
C TYR A 30 -35.07 7.47 -10.78
N GLN A 31 -36.18 7.97 -11.28
CA GLN A 31 -37.10 7.24 -12.14
C GLN A 31 -36.93 7.76 -13.58
N SER A 32 -36.78 6.84 -14.53
CA SER A 32 -36.80 7.19 -15.96
C SER A 32 -38.18 7.69 -16.37
N THR A 33 -38.27 8.48 -17.44
CA THR A 33 -39.52 9.08 -17.94
C THR A 33 -40.60 8.07 -18.31
N ASP A 34 -40.21 6.81 -18.54
CA ASP A 34 -41.10 5.76 -19.06
C ASP A 34 -41.49 4.71 -18.00
N ASP A 35 -41.22 4.95 -16.69
CA ASP A 35 -41.48 4.04 -15.55
C ASP A 35 -40.85 2.63 -15.63
N SER A 36 -40.12 2.35 -16.70
CA SER A 36 -39.47 1.06 -16.98
C SER A 36 -38.15 0.86 -16.26
N GLN A 37 -37.54 1.91 -15.72
CA GLN A 37 -36.22 1.87 -15.06
C GLN A 37 -36.19 2.68 -13.76
N TRP A 38 -35.81 1.99 -12.69
CA TRP A 38 -35.65 2.54 -11.34
C TRP A 38 -34.18 2.53 -10.96
N MET A 39 -33.61 3.68 -10.59
CA MET A 39 -32.20 3.80 -10.22
C MET A 39 -32.04 4.41 -8.82
N PHE A 40 -31.49 3.64 -7.89
CA PHE A 40 -31.17 4.08 -6.54
C PHE A 40 -29.66 4.35 -6.43
N PHE A 41 -29.31 5.48 -5.83
CA PHE A 41 -27.91 5.88 -5.68
C PHE A 41 -27.56 6.08 -4.20
N ILE A 42 -26.73 5.20 -3.67
CA ILE A 42 -26.19 5.26 -2.32
C ILE A 42 -24.78 5.83 -2.39
N SER A 43 -24.52 6.89 -1.63
CA SER A 43 -23.24 7.61 -1.63
C SER A 43 -22.53 7.51 -0.28
N GLN A 44 -21.25 7.88 -0.27
CA GLN A 44 -20.44 8.08 0.92
C GLN A 44 -19.79 9.46 0.83
N ALA A 45 -19.43 10.07 1.97
CA ALA A 45 -18.72 11.34 1.99
C ALA A 45 -17.29 11.21 1.43
N HIS A 46 -16.60 10.14 1.83
CA HIS A 46 -15.30 9.71 1.32
C HIS A 46 -15.20 8.18 1.39
N THR A 47 -14.16 7.60 0.77
CA THR A 47 -14.00 6.12 0.64
C THR A 47 -13.91 5.36 1.96
N TRP A 48 -13.69 6.05 3.08
CA TRP A 48 -13.56 5.46 4.43
C TRP A 48 -14.76 5.79 5.34
N SER A 49 -15.72 6.57 4.84
CA SER A 49 -16.89 6.98 5.61
C SER A 49 -17.99 5.92 5.53
N ARG A 50 -18.95 5.98 6.46
CA ARG A 50 -20.14 5.13 6.41
C ARG A 50 -20.98 5.44 5.16
N LEU A 51 -21.70 4.43 4.68
CA LEU A 51 -22.75 4.62 3.67
C LEU A 51 -23.79 5.62 4.18
N ASN A 52 -24.17 6.57 3.32
CA ASN A 52 -25.17 7.58 3.63
C ASN A 52 -26.59 7.01 3.48
N ILE A 53 -26.88 5.96 4.26
CA ILE A 53 -28.15 5.25 4.31
C ILE A 53 -28.30 4.60 5.69
N SER A 54 -29.49 4.69 6.29
CA SER A 54 -29.77 3.98 7.54
C SER A 54 -30.01 2.49 7.28
N PHE A 55 -29.74 1.65 8.28
CA PHE A 55 -30.00 0.21 8.18
C PHE A 55 -31.48 -0.09 7.93
N SER A 56 -32.40 0.64 8.57
CA SER A 56 -33.84 0.46 8.38
C SER A 56 -34.27 0.73 6.95
N LEU A 57 -33.76 1.82 6.34
CA LEU A 57 -34.09 2.17 4.96
C LEU A 57 -33.45 1.20 3.97
N PHE A 58 -32.20 0.80 4.20
CA PHE A 58 -31.55 -0.21 3.36
C PHE A 58 -32.28 -1.56 3.42
N ARG A 59 -32.72 -1.99 4.60
CA ARG A 59 -33.51 -3.22 4.78
C ARG A 59 -34.83 -3.15 3.99
N GLN A 60 -35.54 -2.03 4.04
CA GLN A 60 -36.77 -1.82 3.28
C GLN A 60 -36.51 -1.85 1.77
N LEU A 61 -35.45 -1.21 1.31
CA LEU A 61 -35.02 -1.24 -0.08
C LEU A 61 -34.73 -2.68 -0.54
N CYS A 62 -34.03 -3.46 0.28
CA CYS A 62 -33.79 -4.89 0.01
C CYS A 62 -35.08 -5.71 -0.07
N LEU A 63 -36.04 -5.45 0.81
CA LEU A 63 -37.33 -6.16 0.82
C LEU A 63 -38.17 -5.80 -0.40
N ASN A 64 -38.23 -4.52 -0.77
CA ASN A 64 -39.05 -4.03 -1.88
C ASN A 64 -38.52 -4.47 -3.24
N LEU A 65 -37.20 -4.44 -3.43
CA LEU A 65 -36.56 -4.87 -4.68
C LEU A 65 -36.21 -6.36 -4.69
N HIS A 66 -36.47 -7.08 -3.60
CA HIS A 66 -36.04 -8.46 -3.38
C HIS A 66 -34.55 -8.65 -3.69
N ILE A 67 -33.70 -7.79 -3.13
CA ILE A 67 -32.25 -7.82 -3.40
C ILE A 67 -31.66 -9.17 -3.00
N MET A 68 -30.82 -9.73 -3.87
CA MET A 68 -30.15 -11.00 -3.58
C MET A 68 -29.27 -10.89 -2.32
N PRO A 69 -29.26 -11.90 -1.43
CA PRO A 69 -28.44 -11.86 -0.22
C PRO A 69 -26.94 -11.64 -0.47
N ARG A 70 -26.42 -12.15 -1.60
CA ARG A 70 -25.02 -11.97 -2.03
C ARG A 70 -24.62 -10.51 -2.21
N PHE A 71 -25.57 -9.60 -2.45
CA PHE A 71 -25.25 -8.18 -2.52
C PHE A 71 -24.81 -7.61 -1.16
N ALA A 72 -25.29 -8.17 -0.05
CA ALA A 72 -24.84 -7.77 1.29
C ALA A 72 -23.36 -8.12 1.53
N GLU A 73 -22.88 -9.24 0.96
CA GLU A 73 -21.45 -9.61 0.99
C GLU A 73 -20.61 -8.56 0.27
N ILE A 74 -21.06 -8.10 -0.90
CA ILE A 74 -20.39 -7.01 -1.63
C ILE A 74 -20.37 -5.71 -0.82
N LEU A 75 -21.48 -5.38 -0.15
CA LEU A 75 -21.60 -4.17 0.65
C LEU A 75 -20.72 -4.17 1.90
N SER A 76 -20.35 -5.34 2.41
CA SER A 76 -19.42 -5.43 3.55
C SER A 76 -18.07 -4.76 3.26
N ALA A 77 -17.65 -4.71 2.00
CA ALA A 77 -16.43 -4.03 1.56
C ALA A 77 -16.49 -2.48 1.60
N PHE A 78 -17.66 -1.89 1.89
CA PHE A 78 -17.90 -0.45 1.93
C PHE A 78 -17.97 0.11 3.37
N GLY A 79 -17.50 -0.66 4.36
CA GLY A 79 -17.45 -0.28 5.77
C GLY A 79 -16.28 0.62 6.18
N VAL A 80 -16.16 0.87 7.49
CA VAL A 80 -15.04 1.61 8.07
C VAL A 80 -13.76 0.80 7.88
N ARG A 81 -12.76 1.41 7.23
CA ARG A 81 -11.47 0.77 6.96
C ARG A 81 -10.45 1.15 8.03
N THR A 82 -9.66 0.17 8.46
CA THR A 82 -8.51 0.36 9.35
C THR A 82 -7.20 0.44 8.57
N ALA A 83 -7.14 -0.12 7.36
CA ALA A 83 -6.03 -0.05 6.43
C ALA A 83 -6.52 0.10 4.98
N ASP A 84 -5.62 0.48 4.07
CA ASP A 84 -5.93 0.53 2.62
C ASP A 84 -5.92 -0.88 1.98
N ASP A 85 -5.68 -1.92 2.79
CA ASP A 85 -5.37 -3.30 2.38
C ASP A 85 -6.57 -4.26 2.51
N ASP A 86 -7.78 -3.76 2.31
CA ASP A 86 -8.97 -4.60 2.30
C ASP A 86 -9.02 -5.45 1.02
N GLU A 87 -8.43 -6.65 1.10
CA GLU A 87 -8.43 -7.72 0.11
C GLU A 87 -9.78 -8.44 0.00
N TYR A 88 -10.91 -7.76 0.25
CA TYR A 88 -12.22 -8.37 0.00
C TYR A 88 -12.33 -8.71 -1.48
N PHE A 89 -12.18 -10.00 -1.82
CA PHE A 89 -12.26 -10.49 -3.19
C PHE A 89 -13.68 -10.25 -3.69
N THR A 90 -13.78 -9.48 -4.78
CA THR A 90 -15.05 -9.09 -5.37
C THR A 90 -15.33 -10.00 -6.56
N THR A 91 -16.43 -10.74 -6.46
CA THR A 91 -16.96 -11.60 -7.53
C THR A 91 -18.22 -10.98 -8.13
N CYS A 92 -18.49 -11.32 -9.39
CA CYS A 92 -19.80 -11.09 -9.98
C CYS A 92 -20.71 -12.24 -9.58
N HIS A 93 -21.92 -11.92 -9.10
CA HIS A 93 -22.95 -12.88 -8.79
C HIS A 93 -24.15 -12.65 -9.70
N CYS A 94 -24.60 -13.71 -10.35
CA CYS A 94 -25.81 -13.72 -11.13
C CYS A 94 -26.77 -14.73 -10.52
N GLN A 95 -27.99 -14.30 -10.20
CA GLN A 95 -29.08 -15.15 -9.74
C GLN A 95 -30.22 -15.10 -10.76
N LYS A 96 -30.85 -16.25 -10.97
CA LYS A 96 -31.92 -16.42 -11.94
C LYS A 96 -33.15 -16.99 -11.25
N ALA A 97 -34.33 -16.54 -11.67
CA ALA A 97 -35.58 -17.18 -11.29
C ALA A 97 -36.33 -17.66 -12.54
N SER A 98 -36.87 -18.87 -12.45
CA SER A 98 -37.76 -19.45 -13.46
C SER A 98 -38.99 -19.99 -12.74
N ILE A 99 -40.15 -19.95 -13.38
CA ILE A 99 -41.36 -20.59 -12.83
C ILE A 99 -41.14 -22.11 -12.75
N THR A 100 -41.26 -22.66 -11.55
CA THR A 100 -41.52 -24.09 -11.35
C THR A 100 -43.03 -24.29 -11.33
N GLN A 101 -43.61 -24.85 -12.39
CA GLN A 101 -44.95 -25.42 -12.29
C GLN A 101 -44.89 -26.60 -11.29
N LYS A 102 -45.38 -26.38 -10.07
CA LYS A 102 -45.98 -27.43 -9.26
C LYS A 102 -47.39 -26.97 -8.96
N GLY A 103 -48.37 -27.82 -9.27
CA GLY A 103 -49.77 -27.58 -8.94
C GLY A 103 -49.94 -27.28 -7.45
N GLY A 104 -50.75 -26.27 -7.15
CA GLY A 104 -51.12 -25.87 -5.79
C GLY A 104 -50.23 -24.77 -5.19
N ASN A 105 -50.79 -23.56 -5.09
CA ASN A 105 -50.25 -22.33 -4.46
C ASN A 105 -48.94 -21.77 -5.04
N GLY A 106 -49.11 -20.80 -5.96
CA GLY A 106 -48.06 -20.06 -6.67
C GLY A 106 -47.22 -19.13 -5.78
N GLY A 107 -46.19 -19.68 -5.16
CA GLY A 107 -45.06 -18.91 -4.64
C GLY A 107 -43.91 -18.86 -5.64
N LEU A 108 -43.46 -17.65 -6.02
CA LEU A 108 -42.27 -17.42 -6.85
C LEU A 108 -41.02 -17.87 -6.08
N LYS A 109 -40.52 -19.09 -6.31
CA LYS A 109 -39.28 -19.56 -5.67
C LYS A 109 -38.07 -19.12 -6.48
N ARG A 110 -37.37 -18.08 -6.02
CA ARG A 110 -36.03 -17.70 -6.52
C ARG A 110 -35.02 -18.78 -6.11
N SER A 111 -34.67 -19.68 -7.02
CA SER A 111 -33.66 -20.71 -6.77
C SER A 111 -32.26 -20.14 -6.97
N GLY A 112 -31.49 -20.00 -5.90
CA GLY A 112 -30.08 -19.60 -5.95
C GLY A 112 -29.18 -20.73 -6.47
N LYS A 113 -29.40 -21.19 -7.72
CA LYS A 113 -28.48 -22.11 -8.38
C LYS A 113 -27.44 -21.32 -9.16
N THR A 114 -26.20 -21.32 -8.68
CA THR A 114 -25.02 -21.07 -9.50
C THR A 114 -24.92 -22.23 -10.50
N LEU A 115 -25.53 -22.09 -11.67
CA LEU A 115 -25.34 -23.05 -12.76
C LEU A 115 -24.00 -22.73 -13.42
N CYS A 116 -22.96 -23.33 -12.86
CA CYS A 116 -21.72 -23.56 -13.59
C CYS A 116 -22.05 -24.49 -14.77
N PHE A 117 -21.59 -24.11 -15.95
CA PHE A 117 -21.48 -24.89 -17.19
C PHE A 117 -22.13 -26.29 -17.15
N LEU A 118 -23.33 -26.42 -17.72
CA LEU A 118 -23.69 -27.66 -18.38
C LEU A 118 -23.42 -27.46 -19.86
N SER A 119 -22.36 -28.12 -20.31
CA SER A 119 -22.07 -28.40 -21.71
C SER A 119 -23.37 -28.71 -22.45
N ALA A 120 -23.52 -28.09 -23.62
CA ALA A 120 -24.66 -28.21 -24.51
C ALA A 120 -24.82 -29.65 -25.02
N THR A 121 -25.36 -30.55 -24.19
CA THR A 121 -25.70 -31.92 -24.59
C THR A 121 -26.97 -32.39 -23.89
N THR A 122 -28.06 -31.62 -23.93
CA THR A 122 -29.41 -32.21 -23.91
C THR A 122 -30.42 -31.21 -24.45
N SER A 123 -31.13 -31.61 -25.51
CA SER A 123 -32.26 -30.92 -26.13
C SER A 123 -33.47 -30.86 -25.19
N MET A 124 -33.41 -30.02 -24.15
CA MET A 124 -34.55 -29.62 -23.33
C MET A 124 -34.88 -28.17 -23.66
N PRO A 125 -36.15 -27.81 -23.92
CA PRO A 125 -36.51 -26.41 -24.19
C PRO A 125 -36.14 -25.56 -22.96
N LEU A 126 -35.39 -24.48 -23.18
CA LEU A 126 -35.06 -23.52 -22.14
C LEU A 126 -36.37 -22.99 -21.54
N ARG A 127 -36.53 -23.11 -20.22
CA ARG A 127 -37.66 -22.52 -19.51
C ARG A 127 -37.54 -20.99 -19.59
N PRO A 128 -38.63 -20.24 -19.83
CA PRO A 128 -38.58 -18.79 -19.83
C PRO A 128 -38.19 -18.28 -18.43
N LEU A 129 -37.16 -17.44 -18.36
CA LEU A 129 -36.76 -16.75 -17.14
C LEU A 129 -37.82 -15.71 -16.77
N THR A 130 -38.13 -15.59 -15.47
CA THR A 130 -39.06 -14.55 -14.99
C THR A 130 -38.34 -13.33 -14.46
N CYS A 131 -37.18 -13.53 -13.82
CA CYS A 131 -36.30 -12.45 -13.43
C CYS A 131 -34.83 -12.86 -13.42
N VAL A 132 -33.98 -11.86 -13.59
CA VAL A 132 -32.52 -11.95 -13.54
C VAL A 132 -32.03 -10.91 -12.56
N ASP A 133 -31.16 -11.32 -11.64
CA ASP A 133 -30.47 -10.44 -10.71
C ASP A 133 -28.96 -10.56 -10.96
N ILE A 134 -28.26 -9.43 -11.04
CA ILE A 134 -26.81 -9.35 -11.17
C ILE A 134 -26.29 -8.41 -10.09
N CYS A 135 -25.20 -8.80 -9.42
CA CYS A 135 -24.43 -7.85 -8.65
C CYS A 135 -22.95 -8.08 -8.74
N TYR A 136 -22.20 -6.99 -8.68
CA TYR A 136 -20.74 -7.02 -8.68
C TYR A 136 -20.20 -5.76 -8.01
N ASN A 137 -18.93 -5.84 -7.65
CA ASN A 137 -18.15 -4.68 -7.28
C ASN A 137 -17.03 -4.53 -8.29
N VAL A 138 -16.91 -3.31 -8.82
CA VAL A 138 -15.86 -2.90 -9.74
C VAL A 138 -14.94 -1.94 -9.03
N ARG A 139 -13.65 -2.25 -9.07
CA ARG A 139 -12.59 -1.41 -8.52
C ARG A 139 -11.83 -0.74 -9.65
N PHE A 140 -11.51 0.52 -9.44
CA PHE A 140 -10.84 1.34 -10.43
C PHE A 140 -9.89 2.32 -9.78
N VAL A 141 -9.07 2.95 -10.61
CA VAL A 141 -8.10 3.95 -10.20
C VAL A 141 -8.55 5.31 -10.70
N GLU A 142 -8.37 6.32 -9.86
CA GLU A 142 -8.71 7.70 -10.20
C GLU A 142 -7.72 8.65 -9.54
N ARG A 143 -7.41 9.75 -10.22
CA ARG A 143 -6.58 10.83 -9.67
C ARG A 143 -7.37 11.55 -8.58
N HIS A 144 -6.80 11.68 -7.40
CA HIS A 144 -7.50 12.34 -6.29
C HIS A 144 -7.42 13.87 -6.32
N GLY A 145 -6.52 14.44 -7.14
CA GLY A 145 -6.39 15.90 -7.33
C GLY A 145 -6.05 16.67 -6.05
N ARG A 146 -5.29 16.04 -5.13
CA ARG A 146 -4.86 16.68 -3.87
C ARG A 146 -3.38 17.00 -4.01
N ASP A 147 -3.02 18.24 -3.79
CA ASP A 147 -1.63 18.68 -3.82
C ASP A 147 -0.87 18.18 -2.59
N GLY A 148 0.41 17.83 -2.76
CA GLY A 148 1.31 17.46 -1.67
C GLY A 148 1.41 15.96 -1.34
N LEU A 149 0.64 15.07 -1.97
CA LEU A 149 0.87 13.62 -1.86
C LEU A 149 1.88 13.14 -2.91
N THR A 150 2.75 12.20 -2.52
CA THR A 150 3.75 11.59 -3.41
C THR A 150 3.13 10.71 -4.49
N ASP A 151 1.98 10.09 -4.22
CA ASP A 151 1.22 9.29 -5.17
C ASP A 151 -0.05 10.05 -5.58
N PRO A 152 -0.24 10.41 -6.86
CA PRO A 152 -1.42 11.16 -7.31
C PRO A 152 -2.67 10.28 -7.51
N TRP A 153 -2.52 8.95 -7.42
CA TRP A 153 -3.57 7.98 -7.71
C TRP A 153 -4.20 7.44 -6.44
N SER A 154 -5.47 7.04 -6.57
CA SER A 154 -6.20 6.40 -5.48
C SER A 154 -7.10 5.31 -6.01
N PHE A 155 -7.18 4.22 -5.26
CA PHE A 155 -8.14 3.17 -5.54
C PHE A 155 -9.54 3.61 -5.10
N ARG A 156 -10.51 3.28 -5.95
CA ARG A 156 -11.94 3.54 -5.79
C ARG A 156 -12.68 2.24 -6.04
N GLN A 157 -13.90 2.16 -5.56
CA GLN A 157 -14.78 1.02 -5.76
C GLN A 157 -16.21 1.50 -5.96
N ALA A 158 -16.97 0.76 -6.76
CA ALA A 158 -18.39 0.95 -6.93
C ALA A 158 -19.08 -0.42 -6.90
N ALA A 159 -20.18 -0.53 -6.17
CA ALA A 159 -21.02 -1.72 -6.21
C ALA A 159 -22.27 -1.45 -7.02
N VAL A 160 -22.65 -2.45 -7.81
CA VAL A 160 -23.79 -2.41 -8.72
C VAL A 160 -24.64 -3.62 -8.41
N TYR A 161 -25.92 -3.38 -8.19
CA TYR A 161 -26.96 -4.39 -8.25
C TYR A 161 -27.95 -4.02 -9.35
N HIS A 162 -28.34 -5.00 -10.13
CA HIS A 162 -29.29 -4.89 -11.22
C HIS A 162 -30.28 -6.04 -11.11
N SER A 163 -31.56 -5.74 -11.23
CA SER A 163 -32.63 -6.71 -11.35
C SER A 163 -33.45 -6.40 -12.60
N TYR A 164 -33.67 -7.40 -13.44
CA TYR A 164 -34.53 -7.32 -14.62
C TYR A 164 -35.69 -8.30 -14.48
N SER A 165 -36.93 -7.79 -14.61
CA SER A 165 -38.13 -8.62 -14.66
C SER A 165 -38.63 -8.72 -16.09
N TYR A 166 -38.61 -9.93 -16.65
CA TYR A 166 -39.11 -10.20 -18.01
C TYR A 166 -40.63 -10.00 -18.10
N GLU A 167 -41.37 -10.33 -17.04
CA GLU A 167 -42.83 -10.21 -16.98
C GLU A 167 -43.29 -8.75 -17.05
N ARG A 168 -42.62 -7.86 -16.30
CA ARG A 168 -42.99 -6.44 -16.21
C ARG A 168 -42.20 -5.55 -17.17
N ARG A 169 -41.15 -6.08 -17.79
CA ARG A 169 -40.14 -5.32 -18.57
C ARG A 169 -39.57 -4.13 -17.79
N THR A 170 -39.41 -4.30 -16.48
CA THR A 170 -38.89 -3.28 -15.57
C THR A 170 -37.49 -3.64 -15.09
N CYS A 171 -36.62 -2.64 -15.02
CA CYS A 171 -35.27 -2.76 -14.48
C CYS A 171 -35.15 -1.99 -13.17
N SER A 172 -34.55 -2.60 -12.15
CA SER A 172 -34.22 -1.95 -10.88
C SER A 172 -32.71 -1.98 -10.66
N TRP A 173 -32.15 -0.82 -10.34
CA TRP A 173 -30.72 -0.61 -10.19
C TRP A 173 -30.39 -0.03 -8.82
N VAL A 174 -29.38 -0.57 -8.16
CA VAL A 174 -28.82 0.01 -6.93
C VAL A 174 -27.33 0.22 -7.14
N PHE A 175 -26.93 1.48 -7.13
CA PHE A 175 -25.54 1.89 -7.29
C PHE A 175 -25.00 2.40 -5.96
N VAL A 176 -23.83 1.92 -5.59
CA VAL A 176 -23.13 2.31 -4.36
C VAL A 176 -21.80 2.93 -4.76
N GLN A 177 -21.57 4.17 -4.32
CA GLN A 177 -20.37 4.96 -4.65
C GLN A 177 -20.08 5.13 -6.15
N LEU A 178 -21.11 5.28 -6.98
CA LEU A 178 -20.89 5.56 -8.40
C LEU A 178 -20.26 6.95 -8.61
N PRO A 179 -19.25 7.08 -9.50
CA PRO A 179 -18.65 8.38 -9.83
C PRO A 179 -19.70 9.43 -10.22
N LYS A 180 -19.51 10.67 -9.75
CA LYS A 180 -20.47 11.77 -9.97
C LYS A 180 -20.68 12.07 -11.46
N SER A 181 -19.59 12.03 -12.24
CA SER A 181 -19.58 12.16 -13.70
C SER A 181 -20.43 11.10 -14.38
N LEU A 182 -20.23 9.83 -14.01
CA LEU A 182 -20.98 8.70 -14.54
C LEU A 182 -22.46 8.75 -14.13
N ARG A 183 -22.75 9.11 -12.88
CA ARG A 183 -24.12 9.34 -12.39
C ARG A 183 -24.83 10.43 -13.20
N ALA A 184 -24.14 11.55 -13.47
CA ALA A 184 -24.70 12.63 -14.27
C ALA A 184 -24.94 12.19 -15.72
N ARG A 185 -24.05 11.36 -16.29
CA ARG A 185 -24.21 10.80 -17.63
C ARG A 185 -25.43 9.86 -17.71
N LEU A 186 -25.58 8.94 -16.76
CA LEU A 186 -26.74 8.03 -16.72
C LEU A 186 -28.07 8.79 -16.59
N LYS A 187 -28.11 9.87 -15.79
CA LYS A 187 -29.30 10.72 -15.69
C LYS A 187 -29.57 11.50 -16.97
N ARG A 188 -28.53 11.98 -17.66
CA ARG A 188 -28.66 12.78 -18.89
C ARG A 188 -29.12 11.95 -20.07
N GLU A 189 -28.67 10.70 -20.18
CA GLU A 189 -29.00 9.86 -21.34
C GLU A 189 -30.50 9.56 -21.45
N GLY A 190 -31.29 9.74 -20.38
CA GLY A 190 -32.74 10.06 -20.38
C GLY A 190 -33.70 9.06 -21.03
N ARG A 191 -33.17 8.12 -21.81
CA ARG A 191 -33.85 7.06 -22.52
C ARG A 191 -33.61 5.76 -21.77
N PRO A 192 -34.53 4.78 -21.86
CA PRO A 192 -34.27 3.44 -21.39
C PRO A 192 -33.12 2.85 -22.23
N LEU A 193 -31.90 2.92 -21.70
CA LEU A 193 -30.76 2.22 -22.26
C LEU A 193 -31.00 0.72 -22.10
N SER A 194 -30.50 -0.07 -23.05
CA SER A 194 -30.38 -1.52 -22.85
C SER A 194 -29.75 -1.78 -21.47
N PRO A 195 -30.33 -2.65 -20.63
CA PRO A 195 -29.78 -2.91 -19.30
C PRO A 195 -28.32 -3.39 -19.36
N LEU A 196 -27.97 -4.13 -20.40
CA LEU A 196 -26.59 -4.57 -20.66
C LEU A 196 -25.67 -3.41 -21.04
N LEU A 197 -26.16 -2.43 -21.80
CA LEU A 197 -25.37 -1.25 -22.17
C LEU A 197 -24.97 -0.43 -20.93
N ILE A 198 -25.83 -0.34 -19.90
CA ILE A 198 -25.48 0.34 -18.63
C ILE A 198 -24.29 -0.36 -17.96
N HIS A 199 -24.25 -1.69 -17.95
CA HIS A 199 -23.11 -2.45 -17.44
C HIS A 199 -21.83 -2.16 -18.23
N VAL A 200 -21.90 -2.12 -19.57
CA VAL A 200 -20.77 -1.78 -20.44
C VAL A 200 -20.25 -0.36 -20.14
N LEU A 201 -21.15 0.61 -20.00
CA LEU A 201 -20.79 2.00 -19.68
C LEU A 201 -20.05 2.11 -18.34
N ILE A 202 -20.49 1.37 -17.33
CA ILE A 202 -19.84 1.34 -16.00
C ILE A 202 -18.43 0.75 -16.12
N HIS A 203 -18.29 -0.41 -16.75
CA HIS A 203 -16.98 -1.07 -16.92
C HIS A 203 -16.01 -0.22 -17.74
N ARG A 204 -16.48 0.37 -18.84
CA ARG A 204 -15.69 1.27 -19.68
C ARG A 204 -15.22 2.50 -18.91
N TYR A 205 -16.09 3.10 -18.10
CA TYR A 205 -15.71 4.23 -17.24
C TYR A 205 -14.63 3.81 -16.24
N CYS A 206 -14.88 2.73 -15.49
CA CYS A 206 -13.96 2.21 -14.48
C CYS A 206 -12.61 1.80 -15.05
N ALA A 207 -12.53 1.46 -16.34
CA ALA A 207 -11.28 1.06 -16.95
C ALA A 207 -10.47 2.18 -17.62
N SER A 208 -11.05 3.36 -17.79
CA SER A 208 -10.45 4.46 -18.57
C SER A 208 -9.05 4.87 -18.09
N GLU A 209 -8.82 4.85 -16.78
CA GLU A 209 -7.59 5.34 -16.16
C GLU A 209 -6.50 4.28 -15.97
N TRP A 210 -6.79 2.99 -16.18
CA TRP A 210 -5.81 1.91 -15.95
C TRP A 210 -4.54 2.08 -16.78
N ARG A 211 -4.68 2.50 -18.04
CA ARG A 211 -3.54 2.72 -18.94
C ARG A 211 -2.55 3.73 -18.35
N TRP A 212 -3.06 4.87 -17.87
CA TRP A 212 -2.24 5.94 -17.32
C TRP A 212 -1.58 5.51 -16.02
N TYR A 213 -2.31 4.80 -15.16
CA TYR A 213 -1.76 4.33 -13.90
C TYR A 213 -0.66 3.27 -14.09
N ILE A 214 -0.85 2.31 -15.00
CA ILE A 214 0.17 1.29 -15.29
C ILE A 214 1.42 1.92 -15.89
N ASN A 215 1.28 2.95 -16.75
CA ASN A 215 2.42 3.70 -17.25
C ASN A 215 3.16 4.43 -16.13
N TYR A 216 2.43 5.07 -15.21
CA TYR A 216 3.03 5.70 -14.03
C TYR A 216 3.81 4.69 -13.17
N LEU A 217 3.27 3.50 -12.91
CA LEU A 217 3.98 2.44 -12.20
C LEU A 217 5.22 1.96 -12.98
N SER A 218 5.11 1.83 -14.31
CA SER A 218 6.23 1.50 -15.18
C SER A 218 7.36 2.52 -15.05
N ASP A 219 7.03 3.81 -15.05
CA ASP A 219 8.02 4.88 -14.92
C ASP A 219 8.71 4.85 -13.54
N LEU A 220 7.98 4.52 -12.47
CA LEU A 220 8.56 4.33 -11.15
C LEU A 220 9.52 3.14 -11.10
N VAL A 221 9.15 1.99 -11.70
CA VAL A 221 10.05 0.83 -11.81
C VAL A 221 11.29 1.19 -12.63
N SER A 222 11.13 1.89 -13.75
CA SER A 222 12.25 2.32 -14.59
C SER A 222 13.18 3.29 -13.89
N LYS A 223 12.65 4.23 -13.09
CA LYS A 223 13.47 5.12 -12.25
C LYS A 223 14.31 4.34 -11.25
N MET A 224 13.73 3.36 -10.56
CA MET A 224 14.49 2.51 -9.62
C MET A 224 15.50 1.62 -10.36
N ARG A 225 15.13 1.04 -11.50
CA ARG A 225 16.05 0.28 -12.36
C ARG A 225 17.27 1.09 -12.75
N ASN A 226 17.08 2.33 -13.19
CA ASN A 226 18.19 3.17 -13.62
C ASN A 226 19.17 3.45 -12.47
N VAL A 227 18.66 3.63 -11.25
CA VAL A 227 19.51 3.79 -10.06
C VAL A 227 20.30 2.51 -9.79
N SER A 228 19.68 1.33 -9.84
CA SER A 228 20.35 0.06 -9.52
C SER A 228 21.32 -0.43 -10.60
N CYS A 229 20.99 -0.27 -11.89
CA CYS A 229 21.78 -0.82 -13.00
C CYS A 229 22.97 0.07 -13.40
N PHE A 230 22.88 1.39 -13.24
CA PHE A 230 23.92 2.32 -13.72
C PHE A 230 24.84 2.82 -12.60
N THR A 231 24.67 2.37 -11.37
CA THR A 231 25.64 2.61 -10.29
C THR A 231 26.96 1.89 -10.58
N ARG A 232 28.02 2.67 -10.81
CA ARG A 232 29.39 2.15 -10.99
C ARG A 232 29.93 1.72 -9.63
N ILE A 233 30.25 0.44 -9.52
CA ILE A 233 30.71 -0.18 -8.26
C ILE A 233 32.22 0.10 -8.00
N ASP A 234 32.97 0.47 -9.04
CA ASP A 234 34.44 0.43 -9.03
C ASP A 234 35.18 1.59 -8.34
N ARG A 235 34.54 2.72 -7.99
CA ARG A 235 35.32 3.94 -7.66
C ARG A 235 35.05 4.58 -6.31
N ASP A 236 33.86 4.45 -5.74
CA ASP A 236 33.59 4.99 -4.41
C ASP A 236 32.34 4.38 -3.77
N LEU A 237 32.53 3.31 -3.00
CA LEU A 237 31.44 2.57 -2.34
C LEU A 237 30.79 3.37 -1.21
N LYS A 238 31.42 4.45 -0.73
CA LYS A 238 30.88 5.31 0.34
C LYS A 238 29.80 6.29 -0.15
N GLY A 239 29.75 6.57 -1.46
CA GLY A 239 28.80 7.50 -2.09
C GLY A 239 27.67 6.85 -2.90
N LEU A 240 27.52 5.53 -2.86
CA LEU A 240 26.49 4.85 -3.66
C LEU A 240 25.07 5.25 -3.19
N PRO A 241 24.16 5.69 -4.08
CA PRO A 241 22.79 6.09 -3.74
C PRO A 241 21.84 4.91 -3.38
N LEU A 242 22.39 3.70 -3.29
CA LEU A 242 21.66 2.47 -3.00
C LEU A 242 21.76 2.15 -1.51
N ASP A 243 20.75 2.51 -0.75
CA ASP A 243 20.62 2.15 0.67
C ASP A 243 19.42 1.20 0.87
N PHE A 244 19.29 0.63 2.07
CA PHE A 244 18.17 -0.23 2.46
C PHE A 244 16.80 0.42 2.19
N GLN A 245 16.72 1.76 2.25
CA GLN A 245 15.52 2.51 1.89
C GLN A 245 15.04 2.25 0.44
N GLN A 246 15.95 1.93 -0.50
CA GLN A 246 15.57 1.58 -1.86
C GLN A 246 14.86 0.24 -1.92
N SER A 247 15.33 -0.76 -1.17
CA SER A 247 14.63 -2.06 -1.03
C SER A 247 13.23 -1.87 -0.42
N GLN A 248 13.09 -1.01 0.59
CA GLN A 248 11.77 -0.68 1.15
C GLN A 248 10.84 -0.02 0.13
N ARG A 249 11.34 0.96 -0.63
CA ARG A 249 10.56 1.63 -1.69
C ARG A 249 10.16 0.67 -2.81
N LEU A 250 11.06 -0.24 -3.18
CA LEU A 250 10.82 -1.27 -4.17
C LEU A 250 9.73 -2.24 -3.70
N GLU A 251 9.76 -2.66 -2.43
CA GLU A 251 8.74 -3.55 -1.85
C GLU A 251 7.37 -2.87 -1.77
N ILE A 252 7.32 -1.59 -1.38
CA ILE A 252 6.08 -0.80 -1.43
C ILE A 252 5.53 -0.75 -2.86
N LEU A 253 6.39 -0.49 -3.87
CA LEU A 253 5.96 -0.48 -5.26
C LEU A 253 5.51 -1.86 -5.74
N ARG A 254 6.22 -2.92 -5.36
CA ARG A 254 5.89 -4.31 -5.67
C ARG A 254 4.50 -4.66 -5.16
N ASN A 255 4.20 -4.32 -3.91
CA ASN A 255 2.87 -4.56 -3.32
C ASN A 255 1.77 -3.77 -4.03
N LYS A 256 2.06 -2.52 -4.44
CA LYS A 256 1.13 -1.75 -5.31
C LYS A 256 0.88 -2.44 -6.65
N ILE A 257 1.92 -2.91 -7.34
CA ILE A 257 1.80 -3.60 -8.63
C ILE A 257 1.03 -4.92 -8.47
N ARG A 258 1.31 -5.68 -7.40
CA ARG A 258 0.59 -6.92 -7.08
C ARG A 258 -0.90 -6.66 -6.89
N ARG A 259 -1.25 -5.62 -6.12
CA ARG A 259 -2.65 -5.19 -5.97
C ARG A 259 -3.28 -4.87 -7.32
N VAL A 260 -2.60 -4.11 -8.18
CA VAL A 260 -3.10 -3.79 -9.53
C VAL A 260 -3.39 -5.04 -10.34
N HIS A 261 -2.49 -6.01 -10.35
CA HIS A 261 -2.67 -7.26 -11.07
C HIS A 261 -3.91 -8.03 -10.56
N LEU A 262 -4.10 -8.12 -9.25
CA LEU A 262 -5.29 -8.75 -8.64
C LEU A 262 -6.58 -8.01 -9.00
N LEU A 263 -6.58 -6.67 -8.95
CA LEU A 263 -7.75 -5.86 -9.28
C LEU A 263 -8.14 -5.97 -10.75
N LEU A 264 -7.16 -5.98 -11.65
CA LEU A 264 -7.39 -6.22 -13.08
C LEU A 264 -7.95 -7.63 -13.32
N GLY A 265 -7.46 -8.65 -12.61
CA GLY A 265 -8.03 -10.00 -12.63
C GLY A 265 -9.51 -10.03 -12.24
N SER A 266 -9.89 -9.31 -11.16
CA SER A 266 -11.30 -9.16 -10.76
C SER A 266 -12.13 -8.42 -11.81
N CYS A 267 -11.60 -7.36 -12.43
CA CYS A 267 -12.27 -6.65 -13.53
C CYS A 267 -12.49 -7.55 -14.76
N ILE A 268 -11.52 -8.41 -15.09
CA ILE A 268 -11.64 -9.39 -16.18
C ILE A 268 -12.75 -10.38 -15.86
N SER A 269 -12.72 -11.01 -14.68
CA SER A 269 -13.70 -12.01 -14.27
C SER A 269 -15.13 -11.46 -14.21
N THR A 270 -15.31 -10.23 -13.71
CA THR A 270 -16.62 -9.55 -13.67
C THR A 270 -17.13 -9.23 -15.08
N THR A 271 -16.25 -8.78 -15.99
CA THR A 271 -16.62 -8.53 -17.39
C THR A 271 -16.92 -9.82 -18.15
N GLU A 272 -16.17 -10.90 -17.91
CA GLU A 272 -16.44 -12.23 -18.46
C GLU A 272 -17.80 -12.76 -17.99
N SER A 273 -18.11 -12.62 -16.70
CA SER A 273 -19.42 -12.99 -16.15
C SER A 273 -20.57 -12.18 -16.77
N LEU A 274 -20.36 -10.89 -17.05
CA LEU A 274 -21.32 -10.05 -17.75
C LEU A 274 -21.49 -10.46 -19.21
N MET A 275 -20.41 -10.87 -19.88
CA MET A 275 -20.46 -11.36 -21.26
C MET A 275 -21.22 -12.68 -21.37
N ASP A 276 -20.97 -13.62 -20.46
CA ASP A 276 -21.72 -14.88 -20.39
C ASP A 276 -23.20 -14.63 -20.13
N HIS A 277 -23.49 -13.67 -19.24
CA HIS A 277 -24.86 -13.25 -18.98
C HIS A 277 -25.54 -12.63 -20.19
N ALA A 278 -24.84 -11.72 -20.91
CA ALA A 278 -25.36 -11.10 -22.12
C ALA A 278 -25.72 -12.17 -23.17
N ARG A 279 -24.81 -13.12 -23.42
CA ARG A 279 -25.02 -14.23 -24.36
C ARG A 279 -26.28 -15.04 -24.04
N GLU A 280 -26.48 -15.35 -22.76
CA GLU A 280 -27.61 -16.16 -22.33
C GLU A 280 -28.95 -15.42 -22.40
N CYS A 281 -28.98 -14.12 -22.09
CA CYS A 281 -30.16 -13.29 -22.30
C CYS A 281 -30.56 -13.24 -23.78
N TYR A 282 -29.60 -13.13 -24.69
CA TYR A 282 -29.87 -13.14 -26.13
C TYR A 282 -30.43 -14.46 -26.64
N CYS A 283 -30.03 -15.60 -26.06
CA CYS A 283 -30.58 -16.90 -26.42
C CYS A 283 -32.07 -17.06 -26.07
N GLN A 284 -32.64 -16.20 -25.23
CA GLN A 284 -34.05 -16.27 -24.83
C GLN A 284 -34.97 -15.31 -25.61
N GLU A 285 -34.44 -14.27 -26.22
CA GLU A 285 -35.22 -13.26 -26.95
C GLU A 285 -35.50 -13.63 -28.43
N GLY A 286 -35.45 -14.92 -28.79
CA GLY A 286 -35.47 -15.45 -30.16
C GLY A 286 -36.71 -15.18 -31.03
N SER A 287 -37.24 -13.95 -31.10
CA SER A 287 -38.37 -13.57 -31.95
C SER A 287 -38.39 -12.10 -32.43
N PHE A 288 -37.40 -11.26 -32.12
CA PHE A 288 -37.36 -9.87 -32.61
C PHE A 288 -36.13 -9.61 -33.49
N GLU A 289 -36.34 -9.61 -34.81
CA GLU A 289 -35.33 -9.40 -35.85
C GLU A 289 -34.67 -7.99 -35.84
N THR A 290 -35.13 -7.07 -34.98
CA THR A 290 -34.74 -5.64 -35.05
C THR A 290 -33.59 -5.21 -34.13
N ASP A 291 -33.13 -6.03 -33.17
CA ASP A 291 -32.04 -5.64 -32.22
C ASP A 291 -30.81 -6.56 -32.24
N SER A 292 -30.77 -7.54 -33.16
CA SER A 292 -29.69 -8.52 -33.30
C SER A 292 -28.31 -7.86 -33.54
N ASP A 293 -28.26 -6.79 -34.33
CA ASP A 293 -27.01 -6.09 -34.64
C ASP A 293 -26.43 -5.34 -33.43
N ARG A 294 -27.26 -4.69 -32.61
CA ARG A 294 -26.80 -4.01 -31.38
C ARG A 294 -26.32 -5.00 -30.33
N ASN A 295 -26.99 -6.15 -30.22
CA ASN A 295 -26.60 -7.20 -29.30
C ASN A 295 -25.24 -7.81 -29.67
N ARG A 296 -24.99 -8.01 -30.98
CA ARG A 296 -23.70 -8.43 -31.50
C ARG A 296 -22.62 -7.37 -31.25
N GLU A 297 -22.93 -6.09 -31.45
CA GLU A 297 -22.03 -4.97 -31.15
C GLU A 297 -21.64 -4.94 -29.66
N LEU A 298 -22.61 -5.12 -28.74
CA LEU A 298 -22.35 -5.19 -27.30
C LEU A 298 -21.41 -6.34 -26.90
N ILE A 299 -21.57 -7.53 -27.50
CA ILE A 299 -20.66 -8.66 -27.24
C ILE A 299 -19.25 -8.34 -27.75
N LEU A 300 -19.15 -7.73 -28.93
CA LEU A 300 -17.87 -7.31 -29.50
C LEU A 300 -17.19 -6.26 -28.61
N GLU A 301 -17.95 -5.27 -28.11
CA GLU A 301 -17.44 -4.26 -27.17
C GLU A 301 -16.93 -4.90 -25.87
N LEU A 302 -17.68 -5.83 -25.27
CA LEU A 302 -17.25 -6.56 -24.07
C LEU A 302 -16.00 -7.41 -24.34
N THR A 303 -15.93 -8.07 -25.49
CA THR A 303 -14.78 -8.90 -25.88
C THR A 303 -13.53 -8.04 -26.06
N GLN A 304 -13.65 -6.90 -26.74
CA GLN A 304 -12.58 -5.93 -26.88
C GLN A 304 -12.16 -5.38 -25.51
N HIS A 305 -13.13 -5.11 -24.64
CA HIS A 305 -12.88 -4.63 -23.28
C HIS A 305 -12.06 -5.61 -22.44
N ILE A 306 -12.44 -6.90 -22.45
CA ILE A 306 -11.70 -7.99 -21.80
C ILE A 306 -10.27 -8.06 -22.35
N SER A 307 -10.10 -7.94 -23.66
CA SER A 307 -8.78 -8.00 -24.31
C SER A 307 -7.85 -6.87 -23.84
N VAL A 308 -8.38 -5.65 -23.72
CA VAL A 308 -7.64 -4.49 -23.17
C VAL A 308 -7.26 -4.71 -21.71
N LEU A 309 -8.19 -5.20 -20.87
CA LEU A 309 -7.90 -5.50 -19.48
C LEU A 309 -6.85 -6.62 -19.32
N LYS A 310 -6.88 -7.65 -20.17
CA LYS A 310 -5.86 -8.72 -20.21
C LYS A 310 -4.48 -8.17 -20.57
N MET A 311 -4.39 -7.27 -21.54
CA MET A 311 -3.13 -6.59 -21.88
C MET A 311 -2.60 -5.76 -20.71
N HIS A 312 -3.47 -5.04 -19.99
CA HIS A 312 -3.11 -4.32 -18.78
C HIS A 312 -2.62 -5.24 -17.66
N ALA A 313 -3.30 -6.38 -17.44
CA ALA A 313 -2.92 -7.36 -16.43
C ALA A 313 -1.56 -8.01 -16.75
N ALA A 314 -1.30 -8.33 -18.01
CA ALA A 314 -0.02 -8.85 -18.48
C ALA A 314 1.12 -7.84 -18.31
N LYS A 315 0.88 -6.55 -18.60
CA LYS A 315 1.87 -5.50 -18.35
C LYS A 315 2.17 -5.35 -16.86
N ALA A 316 1.16 -5.37 -16.00
CA ALA A 316 1.35 -5.33 -14.55
C ALA A 316 2.15 -6.55 -14.05
N PHE A 317 1.89 -7.73 -14.60
CA PHE A 317 2.65 -8.94 -14.29
C PHE A 317 4.13 -8.81 -14.68
N GLY A 318 4.43 -8.35 -15.91
CA GLY A 318 5.81 -8.12 -16.32
C GLY A 318 6.55 -7.05 -15.49
N LEU A 319 5.83 -6.03 -15.00
CA LEU A 319 6.40 -5.08 -14.03
C LEU A 319 6.74 -5.77 -12.69
N LEU A 320 5.90 -6.71 -12.23
CA LEU A 320 6.15 -7.48 -11.01
C LEU A 320 7.42 -8.33 -11.14
N GLU A 321 7.59 -9.05 -12.25
CA GLU A 321 8.82 -9.82 -12.54
C GLU A 321 10.05 -8.91 -12.61
N SER A 322 9.91 -7.74 -13.22
CA SER A 322 10.99 -6.75 -13.22
C SER A 322 11.35 -6.29 -11.80
N THR A 323 10.38 -6.07 -10.91
CA THR A 323 10.69 -5.68 -9.52
C THR A 323 11.43 -6.78 -8.77
N GLN A 324 11.10 -8.06 -9.00
CA GLN A 324 11.82 -9.18 -8.40
C GLN A 324 13.28 -9.25 -8.88
N SER A 325 13.50 -9.04 -10.17
CA SER A 325 14.85 -9.00 -10.75
C SER A 325 15.68 -7.83 -10.18
N LEU A 326 15.04 -6.68 -9.97
CA LEU A 326 15.68 -5.51 -9.36
C LEU A 326 16.00 -5.70 -7.88
N ASP A 327 15.15 -6.40 -7.15
CA ASP A 327 15.36 -6.72 -5.74
C ASP A 327 16.58 -7.63 -5.55
N LEU A 328 16.70 -8.66 -6.40
CA LEU A 328 17.87 -9.53 -6.44
C LEU A 328 19.16 -8.74 -6.73
N LEU A 329 19.12 -7.86 -7.73
CA LEU A 329 20.28 -7.02 -8.08
C LEU A 329 20.66 -6.08 -6.92
N THR A 330 19.67 -5.42 -6.33
CA THR A 330 19.88 -4.46 -5.23
C THR A 330 20.46 -5.17 -4.01
N THR A 331 19.93 -6.34 -3.66
CA THR A 331 20.45 -7.17 -2.56
C THR A 331 21.90 -7.58 -2.82
N LYS A 332 22.22 -8.08 -4.02
CA LYS A 332 23.61 -8.43 -4.39
C LYS A 332 24.57 -7.24 -4.33
N ILE A 333 24.13 -6.05 -4.74
CA ILE A 333 24.95 -4.84 -4.64
C ILE A 333 25.18 -4.48 -3.17
N LEU A 334 24.15 -4.55 -2.32
CA LEU A 334 24.29 -4.27 -0.89
C LEU A 334 25.21 -5.28 -0.19
N GLU A 335 25.09 -6.57 -0.50
CA GLU A 335 26.00 -7.62 0.00
C GLU A 335 27.44 -7.37 -0.45
N PHE A 336 27.65 -7.03 -1.72
CA PHE A 336 28.98 -6.67 -2.24
C PHE A 336 29.57 -5.47 -1.49
N ARG A 337 28.78 -4.42 -1.24
CA ARG A 337 29.22 -3.27 -0.44
C ARG A 337 29.61 -3.68 0.98
N GLN A 338 28.78 -4.49 1.63
CA GLN A 338 29.02 -4.94 3.00
C GLN A 338 30.30 -5.77 3.11
N THR A 339 30.51 -6.70 2.17
CA THR A 339 31.73 -7.53 2.13
C THR A 339 32.99 -6.69 1.86
N HIS A 340 32.93 -5.71 0.96
CA HIS A 340 34.05 -4.79 0.70
C HIS A 340 34.38 -3.92 1.92
N MET A 341 33.37 -3.36 2.58
CA MET A 341 33.58 -2.56 3.80
C MET A 341 34.20 -3.39 4.93
N ALA A 342 33.79 -4.65 5.08
CA ALA A 342 34.40 -5.58 6.05
C ALA A 342 35.86 -5.90 5.69
N TYR A 343 36.17 -6.06 4.40
CA TYR A 343 37.54 -6.27 3.92
C TYR A 343 38.44 -5.05 4.21
N ASP A 344 37.98 -3.84 3.90
CA ASP A 344 38.72 -2.60 4.15
C ASP A 344 38.97 -2.38 5.65
N LEU A 345 37.96 -2.65 6.49
CA LEU A 345 38.06 -2.58 7.94
C LEU A 345 39.08 -3.59 8.46
N ASN A 346 39.03 -4.84 8.01
CA ASN A 346 39.98 -5.88 8.40
C ASN A 346 41.42 -5.52 7.98
N THR A 347 41.60 -4.91 6.81
CA THR A 347 42.91 -4.48 6.32
C THR A 347 43.45 -3.33 7.17
N SER A 348 42.63 -2.31 7.43
CA SER A 348 42.98 -1.21 8.32
C SER A 348 43.29 -1.71 9.74
N MET A 349 42.57 -2.70 10.23
CA MET A 349 42.81 -3.30 11.55
C MET A 349 44.11 -4.12 11.60
N LYS A 350 44.50 -4.78 10.50
CA LYS A 350 45.83 -5.39 10.37
C LYS A 350 46.94 -4.35 10.42
N ASP A 351 46.76 -3.22 9.76
CA ASP A 351 47.74 -2.12 9.77
C ASP A 351 47.85 -1.48 11.15
N ILE A 352 46.73 -1.25 11.84
CA ILE A 352 46.72 -0.79 13.24
C ILE A 352 47.43 -1.81 14.13
N ALA A 353 47.08 -3.09 14.06
CA ALA A 353 47.71 -4.13 14.86
C ALA A 353 49.23 -4.22 14.61
N ARG A 354 49.66 -4.05 13.35
CA ARG A 354 51.08 -4.00 12.99
C ARG A 354 51.77 -2.78 13.58
N THR A 355 51.12 -1.62 13.53
CA THR A 355 51.63 -0.35 14.08
C THR A 355 51.73 -0.44 15.61
N THR A 356 50.69 -0.88 16.30
CA THR A 356 50.68 -1.11 17.74
C THR A 356 51.72 -2.16 18.16
N SER A 357 51.91 -3.23 17.38
CA SER A 357 52.98 -4.20 17.65
C SER A 357 54.37 -3.56 17.58
N ASN A 358 54.60 -2.71 16.59
CA ASN A 358 55.87 -1.98 16.43
C ASN A 358 56.05 -0.93 17.54
N GLU A 359 55.01 -0.18 17.89
CA GLU A 359 55.02 0.77 19.01
C GLU A 359 55.31 0.06 20.33
N ASN A 360 54.69 -1.10 20.58
CA ASN A 360 54.96 -1.90 21.77
C ASN A 360 56.44 -2.35 21.83
N LYS A 361 57.03 -2.77 20.71
CA LYS A 361 58.47 -3.08 20.65
C LYS A 361 59.33 -1.86 20.98
N LEU A 362 58.97 -0.69 20.45
CA LEU A 362 59.66 0.57 20.72
C LEU A 362 59.55 0.97 22.20
N ILE A 363 58.37 0.81 22.80
CA ILE A 363 58.13 1.09 24.23
C ILE A 363 58.97 0.17 25.10
N VAL A 364 59.04 -1.13 24.79
CA VAL A 364 59.91 -2.08 25.51
C VAL A 364 61.38 -1.65 25.40
N TYR A 365 61.82 -1.25 24.21
CA TYR A 365 63.19 -0.74 24.00
C TYR A 365 63.47 0.53 24.83
N ILE A 366 62.55 1.51 24.81
CA ILE A 366 62.66 2.75 25.59
C ILE A 366 62.66 2.46 27.10
N ALA A 367 61.84 1.52 27.57
CA ALA A 367 61.80 1.13 28.97
C ALA A 367 63.12 0.49 29.43
N ASP A 368 63.73 -0.36 28.60
CA ASP A 368 65.05 -0.94 28.90
C ASP A 368 66.16 0.13 28.92
N GLN A 369 66.15 1.05 27.96
CA GLN A 369 67.08 2.17 27.95
C GLN A 369 66.91 3.05 29.20
N THR A 370 65.67 3.40 29.55
CA THR A 370 65.35 4.18 30.77
C THR A 370 65.80 3.47 32.04
N ARG A 371 65.71 2.12 32.08
CA ARG A 371 66.22 1.32 33.19
C ARG A 371 67.74 1.41 33.29
N ARG A 372 68.46 1.36 32.16
CA ARG A 372 69.92 1.53 32.13
C ARG A 372 70.33 2.93 32.56
N ASP A 373 69.65 3.96 32.07
CA ASP A 373 69.88 5.35 32.44
C ASP A 373 69.58 5.59 33.93
N SER A 374 68.55 4.95 34.48
CA SER A 374 68.27 4.99 35.93
C SER A 374 69.38 4.33 36.76
N LYS A 375 70.00 3.25 36.27
CA LYS A 375 71.15 2.62 36.94
C LYS A 375 72.37 3.53 36.95
N THR A 376 72.69 4.16 35.81
CA THR A 376 73.82 5.10 35.71
C THR A 376 73.58 6.36 36.55
N MET A 377 72.35 6.88 36.57
CA MET A 377 71.99 8.01 37.42
C MET A 377 72.09 7.67 38.91
N LYS A 378 71.72 6.44 39.31
CA LYS A 378 71.90 5.96 40.69
C LYS A 378 73.39 5.85 41.07
N THR A 379 74.25 5.33 40.21
CA THR A 379 75.69 5.26 40.50
C THR A 379 76.32 6.66 40.58
N ILE A 380 75.98 7.57 39.66
CA ILE A 380 76.44 8.97 39.71
C ILE A 380 75.97 9.64 41.00
N SER A 381 74.69 9.47 41.37
CA SER A 381 74.14 10.06 42.60
C SER A 381 74.79 9.47 43.86
N MET A 382 75.10 8.17 43.88
CA MET A 382 75.81 7.54 44.99
C MET A 382 77.24 8.07 45.13
N ILE A 383 77.97 8.21 44.01
CA ILE A 383 79.30 8.82 44.00
C ILE A 383 79.21 10.26 44.51
N ALA A 384 78.27 11.05 44.02
CA ALA A 384 78.04 12.41 44.51
C ALA A 384 77.72 12.44 46.01
N LEU A 385 76.83 11.57 46.51
CA LEU A 385 76.48 11.49 47.93
C LEU A 385 77.66 11.14 48.85
N VAL A 386 78.65 10.38 48.36
CA VAL A 386 79.86 10.06 49.13
C VAL A 386 80.88 11.19 49.05
N TYR A 387 81.15 11.70 47.85
CA TYR A 387 82.21 12.68 47.64
C TYR A 387 81.82 14.11 47.99
N LEU A 388 80.54 14.48 47.92
CA LEU A 388 80.06 15.84 48.15
C LEU A 388 80.16 16.26 49.63
N PRO A 389 79.79 15.43 50.63
CA PRO A 389 80.08 15.71 52.04
C PRO A 389 81.58 15.65 52.34
N ALA A 390 82.31 14.68 51.76
CA ALA A 390 83.75 14.51 52.00
C ALA A 390 84.59 15.70 51.49
N THR A 391 84.25 16.24 50.32
CA THR A 391 84.88 17.46 49.79
C THR A 391 84.56 18.67 50.65
N LEU A 392 83.33 18.78 51.19
CA LEU A 392 82.95 19.87 52.10
C LEU A 392 83.68 19.81 53.46
N VAL A 393 83.89 18.60 53.99
CA VAL A 393 84.74 18.36 55.18
C VAL A 393 86.22 18.66 54.89
N SER A 394 86.74 18.26 53.73
CA SER A 394 88.11 18.57 53.32
C SER A 394 88.33 20.09 53.20
N HIS A 395 87.37 20.81 52.63
CA HIS A 395 87.44 22.27 52.48
C HIS A 395 87.40 22.99 53.85
N SER A 396 86.57 22.53 54.78
CA SER A 396 86.52 23.07 56.15
C SER A 396 87.78 22.75 56.96
N LEU A 397 88.34 21.54 56.86
CA LEU A 397 89.61 21.21 57.51
C LEU A 397 90.81 21.98 56.91
N CYS A 398 90.82 22.23 55.60
CA CYS A 398 91.85 23.06 54.95
C CYS A 398 91.75 24.52 55.42
N SER A 399 90.53 25.04 55.59
CA SER A 399 90.30 26.37 56.17
C SER A 399 90.75 26.45 57.65
N VAL A 400 90.49 25.42 58.46
CA VAL A 400 90.89 25.37 59.88
C VAL A 400 92.41 25.22 60.06
N ARG A 401 93.13 24.61 59.10
CA ARG A 401 94.59 24.50 59.13
C ARG A 401 95.32 25.84 58.89
N SER A 402 94.62 26.90 58.52
CA SER A 402 95.18 28.25 58.43
C SER A 402 95.30 28.98 59.78
N LEU A 403 94.81 28.39 60.88
CA LEU A 403 94.75 29.05 62.20
C LEU A 403 95.64 28.44 63.29
N PHE A 404 96.32 27.31 63.08
CA PHE A 404 97.11 26.66 64.16
C PHE A 404 98.34 25.88 63.66
N ILE A 405 99.49 26.54 63.45
CA ILE A 405 100.88 26.01 63.57
C ILE A 405 101.81 27.18 64.01
N PRO A 406 102.78 26.96 64.94
CA PRO A 406 103.17 27.91 65.96
C PRO A 406 104.38 28.80 65.62
N PHE A 407 104.43 29.93 66.32
CA PHE A 407 105.50 30.92 66.33
C PHE A 407 106.69 30.44 67.18
N ARG A 408 107.90 30.82 66.75
CA ARG A 408 109.08 31.20 67.57
C ARG A 408 110.21 30.16 67.73
N MET A 409 111.28 30.34 66.95
CA MET A 409 112.67 30.23 67.42
C MET A 409 113.59 31.08 66.52
N ALA A 410 113.92 32.28 67.00
CA ALA A 410 115.04 33.08 66.51
C ALA A 410 115.52 33.98 67.65
N LYS A 411 116.55 33.54 68.38
CA LYS A 411 117.68 34.37 68.85
C LYS A 411 118.57 33.60 69.84
N VAL A 412 119.86 33.58 69.47
CA VAL A 412 121.04 33.79 70.33
C VAL A 412 121.41 32.66 71.29
N VAL A 413 122.45 31.92 70.89
CA VAL A 413 123.42 31.34 71.82
C VAL A 413 124.72 32.12 71.61
N GLN A 414 125.00 33.01 72.56
CA GLN A 414 126.33 33.54 72.86
C GLN A 414 126.72 32.96 74.23
N GLU A 415 128.00 32.67 74.37
CA GLU A 415 128.63 31.72 75.27
C GLU A 415 128.50 32.00 76.79
N ALA A 416 128.47 30.88 77.53
CA ALA A 416 129.17 30.54 78.78
C ALA A 416 129.31 31.56 79.93
N MET A 417 128.78 31.20 81.11
CA MET A 417 129.50 30.93 82.37
C MET A 417 128.52 30.92 83.56
N GLY A 418 128.50 29.84 84.34
CA GLY A 418 127.72 29.69 85.58
C GLY A 418 127.13 28.31 85.76
#